data_AF-A0AAP0GWE4-F1
#
_entry.id   AF-A0AAP0GWE4-F1
#
_cell.length_a   1.000
_cell.length_b   1.000
_cell.length_c   1.000
_cell.angle_alpha   90.00
_cell.angle_beta   90.00
_cell.angle_gamma   90.00
#
_symmetry.space_group_name_H-M   'P 1'
#
loop_
_entity.id
_entity.type
_entity.pdbx_description
1 polymer ?
#
loop_
_entity_poly.entity_id
_entity_poly.type
_entity_poly.pdbx_seq_one_letter_code
_entity_poly.pdbx_strand_id
1 'polypeptide(L)'
;MAGPSSSNIPREEEYPYPSHVCAPNFVTVKLSGRDVYKVWKTQMLRLLEGHDMLGFINRSPPPLENASVKGKEIAAGEDNVHKLWKRSDALVAGWILGSLSQQTLNDIIVNRDEDDDDFTTAKELWDRLRTIHGPVVQYQAAPTAELLRITRLLRWRGLRGGWKIKYLGGLHVLLTCADVEEVDDILAVKDLWMPWFSKLDIWRGQSFLYERVAWIKVRGVPRELWSRETFNAIGSSVGSLGQPSEACLEDGDMSGDYLSVIVSSPAPINEARTVVWQGKKFRCSVTKVCEDWRPDFILRQASGGMEKDAVSPEKEES
;
A
#
# COMPACT_ATOMS: atom_id res chain seq x y z
N MET A 1 38.18 20.28 54.13
CA MET A 1 37.81 20.83 52.81
C MET A 1 37.54 19.66 51.89
N ALA A 2 36.27 19.31 51.69
CA ALA A 2 35.85 18.32 50.70
C ALA A 2 35.52 19.08 49.42
N GLY A 3 36.21 18.78 48.32
CA GLY A 3 35.87 19.30 47.00
C GLY A 3 34.60 18.63 46.48
N PRO A 4 33.71 19.32 45.74
CA PRO A 4 32.54 18.69 45.18
C PRO A 4 32.96 17.88 43.94
N SER A 5 32.75 16.57 44.00
CA SER A 5 32.66 15.71 42.81
C SER A 5 31.19 15.50 42.48
N SER A 6 30.85 15.80 41.23
CA SER A 6 29.98 15.03 40.33
C SER A 6 29.13 15.98 39.50
N SER A 7 29.59 16.15 38.26
CA SER A 7 28.81 16.62 37.13
C SER A 7 27.56 15.76 36.95
N ASN A 8 26.41 16.30 37.32
CA ASN A 8 25.12 15.83 36.82
C ASN A 8 25.02 16.24 35.34
N ILE A 9 25.52 15.37 34.46
CA ILE A 9 25.18 15.40 33.04
C ILE A 9 23.71 14.93 32.97
N PRO A 10 22.76 15.74 32.44
CA PRO A 10 21.40 15.27 32.23
C PRO A 10 21.46 14.07 31.28
N ARG A 11 20.86 12.94 31.67
CA ARG A 11 20.65 11.83 30.74
C ARG A 11 19.73 12.35 29.64
N GLU A 12 20.25 12.49 28.42
CA GLU A 12 19.41 12.73 27.24
C GLU A 12 18.40 11.59 27.18
N GLU A 13 17.10 11.89 27.25
CA GLU A 13 16.07 10.88 27.06
C GLU A 13 16.20 10.33 25.64
N GLU A 14 16.33 9.01 25.51
CA GLU A 14 16.56 8.32 24.24
C GLU A 14 15.44 8.57 23.19
N TYR A 15 14.26 9.02 23.63
CA TYR A 15 13.16 9.43 22.75
C TYR A 15 12.57 10.78 23.16
N PRO A 16 12.42 11.75 22.22
CA PRO A 16 11.81 13.04 22.49
C PRO A 16 10.34 12.92 22.92
N TYR A 17 9.91 13.68 23.94
CA TYR A 17 8.51 13.77 24.34
C TYR A 17 8.10 15.23 24.65
N PRO A 18 7.93 16.07 23.61
CA PRO A 18 7.60 17.48 23.79
C PRO A 18 6.10 17.66 24.13
N SER A 19 5.73 17.35 25.37
CA SER A 19 4.35 17.38 25.87
C SER A 19 3.65 18.75 25.78
N HIS A 20 4.43 19.82 25.63
CA HIS A 20 3.94 21.20 25.52
C HIS A 20 3.59 21.62 24.08
N VAL A 21 3.86 20.77 23.08
CA VAL A 21 3.65 21.10 21.66
C VAL A 21 2.23 20.80 21.24
N CYS A 22 1.56 21.81 20.70
CA CYS A 22 0.22 21.72 20.16
C CYS A 22 0.31 21.66 18.62
N ALA A 23 0.10 20.49 18.03
CA ALA A 23 0.16 20.29 16.57
C ALA A 23 -0.69 21.27 15.74
N PRO A 24 -1.91 21.68 16.16
CA PRO A 24 -2.69 22.72 15.47
C PRO A 24 -1.96 24.06 15.24
N ASN A 25 -0.94 24.39 16.03
CA ASN A 25 -0.16 25.62 15.83
C ASN A 25 0.84 25.52 14.65
N PHE A 26 1.16 24.30 14.20
CA PHE A 26 2.13 24.04 13.15
C PHE A 26 1.48 23.51 11.87
N VAL A 27 0.38 22.76 12.02
CA VAL A 27 -0.38 22.19 10.91
C VAL A 27 -1.74 22.89 10.85
N THR A 28 -1.81 23.94 10.05
CA THR A 28 -2.98 24.83 9.98
C THR A 28 -4.08 24.32 9.05
N VAL A 29 -3.74 23.41 8.13
CA VAL A 29 -4.71 22.79 7.23
C VAL A 29 -5.20 21.45 7.79
N LYS A 30 -6.51 21.21 7.67
CA LYS A 30 -7.08 19.89 7.94
C LYS A 30 -6.98 19.04 6.67
N LEU A 31 -6.37 17.86 6.78
CA LEU A 31 -6.32 16.94 5.65
C LEU A 31 -7.73 16.42 5.35
N SER A 32 -8.26 16.79 4.19
CA SER A 32 -9.57 16.38 3.67
C SER A 32 -9.49 15.79 2.26
N GLY A 33 -8.40 16.03 1.53
CA GLY A 33 -8.30 15.71 0.11
C GLY A 33 -6.87 15.76 -0.42
N ARG A 34 -6.69 15.34 -1.68
CA ARG A 34 -5.39 15.32 -2.38
C ARG A 34 -4.85 16.72 -2.67
N ASP A 35 -5.75 17.67 -2.93
CA ASP A 35 -5.49 19.08 -3.18
C ASP A 35 -4.72 19.75 -2.04
N VAL A 36 -5.07 19.42 -0.78
CA VAL A 36 -4.41 19.97 0.41
C VAL A 36 -3.25 19.12 0.94
N TYR A 37 -3.09 17.89 0.43
CA TYR A 37 -2.10 16.93 0.95
C TYR A 37 -0.67 17.44 0.90
N LYS A 38 -0.26 18.12 -0.17
CA LYS A 38 1.11 18.64 -0.30
C LYS A 38 1.43 19.67 0.78
N VAL A 39 0.48 20.58 1.06
CA VAL A 39 0.62 21.61 2.09
C VAL A 39 0.63 20.97 3.47
N TRP A 40 -0.35 20.09 3.75
CA TRP A 40 -0.44 19.34 4.99
C TRP A 40 0.83 18.54 5.28
N LYS A 41 1.31 17.76 4.30
CA LYS A 41 2.52 16.94 4.42
C LYS A 41 3.74 17.80 4.75
N THR A 42 3.88 18.94 4.07
CA THR A 42 5.02 19.85 4.29
C THR A 42 4.98 20.42 5.71
N GLN A 43 3.82 20.86 6.20
CA GLN A 43 3.66 21.35 7.57
C GLN A 43 3.95 20.27 8.62
N MET A 44 3.42 19.06 8.41
CA MET A 44 3.67 17.94 9.32
C MET A 44 5.15 17.55 9.36
N LEU A 45 5.82 17.51 8.20
CA LEU A 45 7.26 17.24 8.16
C LEU A 45 8.07 18.31 8.91
N ARG A 46 7.73 19.59 8.77
CA ARG A 46 8.38 20.67 9.53
C ARG A 46 8.16 20.55 11.03
N LEU A 47 6.96 20.15 11.46
CA LEU A 47 6.68 19.88 12.88
C LEU A 47 7.58 18.75 13.41
N LEU A 48 7.69 17.64 12.68
CA LEU A 48 8.49 16.48 13.10
C LEU A 48 9.99 16.76 13.04
N GLU A 49 10.48 17.43 12.00
CA GLU A 49 11.88 17.87 11.86
C GLU A 49 12.28 18.80 13.01
N GLY A 50 11.43 19.75 13.38
CA GLY A 50 11.70 20.68 14.47
C GLY A 50 11.83 20.04 15.86
N HIS A 51 11.40 18.78 16.02
CA HIS A 51 11.42 18.04 17.28
C HIS A 51 12.22 16.73 17.19
N ASP A 52 12.95 16.50 16.10
CA ASP A 52 13.71 15.28 15.82
C ASP A 52 12.86 13.98 15.88
N MET A 53 11.59 14.08 15.47
CA MET A 53 10.62 12.98 15.52
C MET A 53 10.38 12.33 14.15
N LEU A 54 11.19 12.65 13.14
CA LEU A 54 11.06 12.04 11.80
C LEU A 54 11.25 10.52 11.80
N GLY A 55 11.98 9.97 12.78
CA GLY A 55 12.21 8.53 12.91
C GLY A 55 10.91 7.72 12.99
N PHE A 56 9.88 8.26 13.64
CA PHE A 56 8.59 7.59 13.88
C PHE A 56 7.73 7.42 12.61
N ILE A 57 7.98 8.20 11.55
CA ILE A 57 7.26 8.06 10.27
C ILE A 57 8.12 7.39 9.18
N ASN A 58 9.44 7.33 9.37
CA ASN A 58 10.38 6.83 8.37
C ASN A 58 10.92 5.42 8.67
N ARG A 59 10.96 5.01 9.94
CA ARG A 59 11.55 3.75 10.37
C ARG A 59 10.49 2.86 11.02
N SER A 60 10.64 1.54 10.83
CA SER A 60 9.84 0.55 11.54
C SER A 60 10.16 0.58 13.05
N PRO A 61 9.24 0.15 13.93
CA PRO A 61 9.48 0.06 15.35
C PRO A 61 10.77 -0.70 15.68
N PRO A 62 11.45 -0.38 16.79
CA PRO A 62 12.60 -1.16 17.25
C PRO A 62 12.19 -2.63 17.45
N PRO A 63 13.03 -3.61 17.05
CA PRO A 63 12.71 -5.03 17.19
C PRO A 63 12.50 -5.42 18.66
N LEU A 64 11.44 -6.18 18.95
CA LEU A 64 11.31 -6.93 20.20
C LEU A 64 12.20 -8.18 20.13
N GLU A 65 13.51 -8.06 20.34
CA GLU A 65 14.35 -9.24 20.52
C GLU A 65 14.14 -9.84 21.92
N ASN A 66 13.57 -11.06 21.95
CA ASN A 66 13.63 -12.07 23.02
C ASN A 66 12.64 -12.00 24.20
N ALA A 67 11.34 -11.81 23.93
CA ALA A 67 10.29 -12.12 24.90
C ALA A 67 9.85 -13.61 24.88
N SER A 68 10.78 -14.57 24.79
CA SER A 68 10.52 -15.97 25.17
C SER A 68 11.80 -16.81 25.20
N VAL A 69 12.59 -16.67 26.27
CA VAL A 69 13.36 -17.80 26.82
C VAL A 69 13.12 -17.80 28.33
N LYS A 70 12.59 -18.92 28.83
CA LYS A 70 12.32 -19.17 30.26
C LYS A 70 13.47 -18.69 31.14
N GLY A 71 13.15 -17.81 32.10
CA GLY A 71 13.86 -17.71 33.37
C GLY A 71 15.15 -16.88 33.41
N LYS A 72 15.15 -15.67 32.85
CA LYS A 72 16.13 -14.64 33.25
C LYS A 72 15.41 -13.32 33.49
N GLU A 73 15.66 -12.71 34.65
CA GLU A 73 15.22 -11.36 34.96
C GLU A 73 15.59 -10.43 33.80
N ILE A 74 14.57 -9.94 33.09
CA ILE A 74 14.74 -8.93 32.04
C ILE A 74 15.28 -7.69 32.76
N ALA A 75 16.47 -7.25 32.36
CA ALA A 75 17.07 -6.04 32.92
C ALA A 75 16.08 -4.88 32.70
N ALA A 76 15.71 -4.18 33.77
CA ALA A 76 14.72 -3.09 33.78
C ALA A 76 14.97 -1.93 32.78
N GLY A 77 16.07 -1.97 32.02
CA GLY A 77 16.43 -1.01 30.97
C GLY A 77 15.71 -1.23 29.63
N GLU A 78 15.57 -2.47 29.13
CA GLU A 78 15.01 -2.73 27.78
C GLU A 78 13.49 -2.46 27.73
N ASP A 79 12.77 -2.86 28.78
CA ASP A 79 11.35 -2.53 28.98
C ASP A 79 11.08 -1.02 29.03
N ASN A 80 12.06 -0.24 29.49
CA ASN A 80 11.93 1.21 29.60
C ASN A 80 12.07 1.89 28.23
N VAL A 81 13.01 1.44 27.39
CA VAL A 81 13.25 1.98 26.05
C VAL A 81 12.02 1.79 25.16
N HIS A 82 11.41 0.60 25.16
CA HIS A 82 10.20 0.32 24.37
C HIS A 82 9.00 1.15 24.84
N LYS A 83 8.83 1.32 26.15
CA LYS A 83 7.77 2.18 26.71
C LYS A 83 7.97 3.64 26.33
N LEU A 84 9.19 4.15 26.36
CA LEU A 84 9.53 5.51 25.95
C LEU A 84 9.27 5.71 24.44
N TRP A 85 9.66 4.76 23.59
CA TRP A 85 9.35 4.78 22.16
C TRP A 85 7.85 4.81 21.91
N LYS A 86 7.08 3.89 22.54
CA LYS A 86 5.62 3.82 22.40
C LYS A 86 4.94 5.12 22.80
N ARG A 87 5.41 5.77 23.86
CA ARG A 87 4.87 7.05 24.34
C ARG A 87 5.08 8.16 23.29
N SER A 88 6.26 8.23 22.68
CA SER A 88 6.59 9.21 21.64
C SER A 88 5.90 8.91 20.31
N ASP A 89 5.77 7.64 19.92
CA ASP A 89 5.00 7.23 18.74
C ASP A 89 3.51 7.60 18.88
N ALA A 90 2.92 7.34 20.04
CA ALA A 90 1.54 7.73 20.34
C ALA A 90 1.32 9.25 20.27
N LEU A 91 2.31 10.05 20.65
CA LEU A 91 2.27 11.51 20.52
C LEU A 91 2.24 11.94 19.05
N VAL A 92 3.12 11.37 18.21
CA VAL A 92 3.15 11.66 16.77
C VAL A 92 1.86 11.19 16.10
N ALA A 93 1.36 10.00 16.45
CA ALA A 93 0.08 9.49 15.98
C ALA A 93 -1.07 10.45 16.35
N GLY A 94 -1.08 10.95 17.59
CA GLY A 94 -2.03 11.95 18.05
C GLY A 94 -1.98 13.27 17.26
N TRP A 95 -0.77 13.76 16.92
CA TRP A 95 -0.62 14.93 16.06
C TRP A 95 -1.13 14.70 14.64
N ILE A 96 -0.85 13.53 14.07
CA ILE A 96 -1.35 13.14 12.75
C ILE A 96 -2.88 13.11 12.78
N LEU A 97 -3.49 12.35 13.68
CA LEU A 97 -4.96 12.23 13.81
C LEU A 97 -5.62 13.59 14.07
N GLY A 98 -5.02 14.39 14.95
CA GLY A 98 -5.50 15.73 15.30
C GLY A 98 -5.46 16.72 14.13
N SER A 99 -4.69 16.44 13.09
CA SER A 99 -4.59 17.29 11.88
C SER A 99 -5.53 16.85 10.74
N LEU A 100 -6.35 15.81 10.94
CA LEU A 100 -7.27 15.31 9.92
C LEU A 100 -8.64 15.96 10.00
N SER A 101 -9.34 15.97 8.87
CA SER A 101 -10.78 16.28 8.82
C SER A 101 -11.61 15.11 9.39
N GLN A 102 -12.86 15.37 9.79
CA GLN A 102 -13.75 14.34 10.31
C GLN A 102 -13.98 13.20 9.31
N GLN A 103 -14.10 13.52 8.01
CA GLN A 103 -14.30 12.52 6.96
C GLN A 103 -13.08 11.60 6.84
N THR A 104 -11.88 12.18 6.79
CA THR A 104 -10.62 11.42 6.72
C THR A 104 -10.38 10.60 7.99
N LEU A 105 -10.77 11.10 9.17
CA LEU A 105 -10.75 10.34 10.43
C LEU A 105 -11.66 9.13 10.36
N ASN A 106 -12.91 9.30 9.92
CA ASN A 106 -13.84 8.20 9.76
C ASN A 106 -13.31 7.17 8.76
N ASP A 107 -12.75 7.60 7.62
CA ASP A 107 -12.14 6.70 6.64
C ASP A 107 -10.98 5.87 7.22
N ILE A 108 -10.27 6.38 8.23
CA ILE A 108 -9.16 5.64 8.87
C ILE A 108 -9.69 4.72 9.97
N ILE A 109 -10.64 5.20 10.78
CA ILE A 109 -11.16 4.52 11.98
C ILE A 109 -12.16 3.41 11.62
N VAL A 110 -13.05 3.64 10.65
CA VAL A 110 -14.04 2.65 10.18
C VAL A 110 -13.36 1.41 9.56
N ASN A 111 -12.06 1.53 9.23
CA ASN A 111 -11.23 0.43 8.72
C ASN A 111 -10.33 -0.21 9.80
N ARG A 112 -10.65 -0.07 11.09
CA ARG A 112 -10.07 -0.90 12.18
C ARG A 112 -10.98 -2.09 12.46
N ASP A 113 -10.36 -3.26 12.63
CA ASP A 113 -11.04 -4.42 13.21
C ASP A 113 -11.17 -4.16 14.73
N GLU A 114 -12.35 -4.39 15.33
CA GLU A 114 -12.61 -4.13 16.76
C GLU A 114 -11.75 -5.01 17.70
N ASP A 115 -11.17 -6.10 17.17
CA ASP A 115 -10.35 -7.08 17.89
C ASP A 115 -8.83 -6.84 17.74
N ASP A 116 -8.39 -5.81 17.01
CA ASP A 116 -6.97 -5.47 16.84
C ASP A 116 -6.50 -4.53 17.97
N ASP A 117 -6.05 -5.13 19.07
CA ASP A 117 -5.55 -4.42 20.27
C ASP A 117 -4.15 -3.79 20.03
N ASP A 118 -3.56 -3.98 18.83
CA ASP A 118 -2.27 -3.39 18.48
C ASP A 118 -2.42 -1.93 18.03
N PHE A 119 -1.64 -1.06 18.66
CA PHE A 119 -1.73 0.37 18.46
C PHE A 119 -1.17 0.72 17.07
N THR A 120 -2.02 1.19 16.15
CA THR A 120 -1.58 1.68 14.83
C THR A 120 -0.48 2.73 15.01
N THR A 121 0.71 2.42 14.51
CA THR A 121 1.89 3.28 14.70
C THR A 121 1.77 4.57 13.90
N ALA A 122 2.53 5.61 14.29
CA ALA A 122 2.59 6.85 13.53
C ALA A 122 2.97 6.61 12.05
N LYS A 123 3.89 5.66 11.82
CA LYS A 123 4.30 5.22 10.48
C LYS A 123 3.13 4.66 9.67
N GLU A 124 2.34 3.77 10.24
CA GLU A 124 1.21 3.15 9.55
C GLU A 124 0.13 4.18 9.18
N LEU A 125 -0.16 5.11 10.09
CA LEU A 125 -1.04 6.24 9.81
C LEU A 125 -0.49 7.10 8.66
N TRP A 126 0.80 7.44 8.71
CA TRP A 126 1.47 8.23 7.69
C TRP A 126 1.44 7.56 6.31
N ASP A 127 1.74 6.28 6.25
CA ASP A 127 1.73 5.49 5.01
C ASP A 127 0.31 5.37 4.44
N ARG A 128 -0.71 5.13 5.29
CA ARG A 128 -2.11 5.10 4.86
C ARG A 128 -2.54 6.43 4.25
N LEU A 129 -2.24 7.54 4.92
CA LEU A 129 -2.58 8.89 4.44
C LEU A 129 -1.86 9.20 3.12
N ARG A 130 -0.60 8.78 2.96
CA ARG A 130 0.13 8.89 1.70
C ARG A 130 -0.52 8.06 0.59
N THR A 131 -1.02 6.87 0.87
CA THR A 131 -1.72 6.06 -0.14
C THR A 131 -3.05 6.69 -0.58
N ILE A 132 -3.81 7.27 0.36
CA ILE A 132 -5.12 7.85 0.07
C ILE A 132 -4.99 9.21 -0.63
N HIS A 133 -4.15 10.09 -0.07
CA HIS A 133 -4.10 11.50 -0.44
C HIS A 133 -2.79 11.93 -1.11
N GLY A 134 -1.79 11.05 -1.14
CA GLY A 134 -0.49 11.34 -1.77
C GLY A 134 -0.61 11.73 -3.24
N PRO A 135 0.43 12.38 -3.79
CA PRO A 135 0.54 12.49 -5.23
C PRO A 135 0.40 11.09 -5.80
N VAL A 136 -0.45 10.95 -6.83
CA VAL A 136 -0.46 9.73 -7.62
C VAL A 136 0.92 9.63 -8.24
N VAL A 137 1.81 8.90 -7.58
CA VAL A 137 2.96 8.35 -8.28
C VAL A 137 2.29 7.41 -9.28
N GLN A 138 2.20 7.82 -10.54
CA GLN A 138 1.53 7.13 -11.67
C GLN A 138 2.02 5.68 -11.89
N TYR A 139 2.93 5.20 -11.04
CA TYR A 139 3.50 3.88 -11.02
C TYR A 139 2.79 2.87 -10.10
N GLN A 140 1.76 3.27 -9.32
CA GLN A 140 1.10 2.35 -8.40
C GLN A 140 -0.43 2.43 -8.32
N ALA A 141 -1.10 3.21 -9.17
CA ALA A 141 -2.54 3.46 -9.00
C ALA A 141 -3.36 3.22 -10.28
N ALA A 142 -3.75 1.97 -10.51
CA ALA A 142 -5.19 1.65 -10.67
C ALA A 142 -5.54 0.17 -10.53
N PRO A 143 -4.77 -0.85 -10.96
CA PRO A 143 -5.25 -2.22 -10.79
C PRO A 143 -5.24 -2.64 -9.31
N THR A 144 -4.43 -2.01 -8.46
CA THR A 144 -4.40 -2.18 -7.00
C THR A 144 -5.54 -1.47 -6.28
N ALA A 145 -5.94 -0.27 -6.72
CA ALA A 145 -6.99 0.50 -6.05
C ALA A 145 -8.35 -0.18 -6.16
N GLU A 146 -8.67 -0.78 -7.30
CA GLU A 146 -9.91 -1.54 -7.48
C GLU A 146 -9.90 -2.87 -6.73
N LEU A 147 -8.79 -3.62 -6.75
CA LEU A 147 -8.68 -4.88 -6.01
C LEU A 147 -8.64 -4.67 -4.48
N LEU A 148 -8.00 -3.60 -4.00
CA LEU A 148 -8.08 -3.18 -2.60
C LEU A 148 -9.51 -2.75 -2.23
N ARG A 149 -10.20 -2.03 -3.12
CA ARG A 149 -11.62 -1.69 -2.94
C ARG A 149 -12.47 -2.94 -2.84
N ILE A 150 -12.26 -3.94 -3.69
CA ILE A 150 -12.97 -5.23 -3.62
C ILE A 150 -12.82 -5.86 -2.24
N THR A 151 -11.60 -5.97 -1.72
CA THR A 151 -11.40 -6.55 -0.38
C THR A 151 -12.12 -5.76 0.73
N ARG A 152 -12.12 -4.42 0.64
CA ARG A 152 -12.81 -3.54 1.59
C ARG A 152 -14.33 -3.60 1.46
N LEU A 153 -14.86 -3.75 0.26
CA LEU A 153 -16.30 -3.72 -0.01
C LEU A 153 -16.98 -5.05 0.26
N LEU A 154 -16.27 -6.15 0.00
CA LEU A 154 -16.68 -7.48 0.45
C LEU A 154 -16.73 -7.54 1.99
N ARG A 155 -15.78 -6.90 2.69
CA ARG A 155 -15.78 -6.76 4.15
C ARG A 155 -16.92 -5.84 4.65
N TRP A 156 -17.16 -4.70 3.98
CA TRP A 156 -18.19 -3.72 4.33
C TRP A 156 -19.63 -4.24 4.19
N ARG A 157 -19.92 -5.06 3.18
CA ARG A 157 -21.28 -5.54 2.90
C ARG A 157 -21.64 -6.87 3.58
N GLY A 158 -20.92 -7.26 4.62
CA GLY A 158 -21.42 -8.25 5.58
C GLY A 158 -20.94 -9.69 5.38
N LEU A 159 -19.87 -9.93 4.62
CA LEU A 159 -19.19 -11.23 4.67
C LEU A 159 -18.44 -11.33 6.00
N ARG A 160 -19.05 -12.02 6.97
CA ARG A 160 -18.46 -12.28 8.29
C ARG A 160 -17.12 -13.02 8.09
N GLY A 161 -16.14 -12.65 8.90
CA GLY A 161 -14.73 -13.00 8.68
C GLY A 161 -14.48 -14.50 8.54
N GLY A 162 -13.63 -14.86 7.58
CA GLY A 162 -13.24 -16.25 7.33
C GLY A 162 -12.69 -16.53 5.93
N TRP A 163 -12.87 -15.59 4.99
CA TRP A 163 -12.51 -15.83 3.60
C TRP A 163 -11.04 -15.48 3.27
N LYS A 164 -10.44 -16.30 2.40
CA LYS A 164 -9.09 -16.11 1.85
C LYS A 164 -9.18 -15.73 0.38
N ILE A 165 -8.39 -14.76 -0.05
CA ILE A 165 -8.28 -14.37 -1.46
C ILE A 165 -6.92 -14.81 -2.03
N LYS A 166 -6.92 -15.46 -3.18
CA LYS A 166 -5.72 -15.78 -3.97
C LYS A 166 -5.81 -15.13 -5.35
N TYR A 167 -4.72 -14.52 -5.81
CA TYR A 167 -4.65 -13.98 -7.17
C TYR A 167 -4.27 -15.09 -8.15
N LEU A 168 -5.01 -15.22 -9.25
CA LEU A 168 -4.79 -16.28 -10.24
C LEU A 168 -4.10 -15.79 -11.53
N GLY A 169 -3.86 -14.49 -11.65
CA GLY A 169 -3.38 -13.86 -12.89
C GLY A 169 -4.45 -13.00 -13.56
N GLY A 170 -4.04 -12.14 -14.50
CA GLY A 170 -4.94 -11.21 -15.19
C GLY A 170 -5.80 -10.40 -14.22
N LEU A 171 -7.12 -10.46 -14.38
CA LEU A 171 -8.12 -9.91 -13.45
C LEU A 171 -8.88 -11.01 -12.69
N HIS A 172 -8.26 -12.18 -12.49
CA HIS A 172 -8.87 -13.33 -11.84
C HIS A 172 -8.39 -13.47 -10.39
N VAL A 173 -9.36 -13.69 -9.50
CA VAL A 173 -9.12 -13.98 -8.08
C VAL A 173 -9.95 -15.20 -7.67
N LEU A 174 -9.41 -15.97 -6.73
CA LEU A 174 -10.11 -17.05 -6.07
C LEU A 174 -10.47 -16.60 -4.66
N LEU A 175 -11.76 -16.59 -4.37
CA LEU A 175 -12.29 -16.42 -3.02
C LEU A 175 -12.52 -17.81 -2.42
N THR A 176 -12.02 -18.02 -1.22
CA THR A 176 -12.21 -19.26 -0.45
C THR A 176 -12.99 -18.90 0.80
N CYS A 177 -14.18 -19.46 0.97
CA CYS A 177 -15.02 -19.30 2.16
C CYS A 177 -14.77 -20.44 3.16
N ALA A 178 -15.19 -20.27 4.41
CA ALA A 178 -15.08 -21.32 5.43
C ALA A 178 -16.12 -22.42 5.20
N ASP A 179 -17.34 -22.02 4.83
CA ASP A 179 -18.49 -22.91 4.67
C ASP A 179 -19.09 -22.80 3.26
N VAL A 180 -19.73 -23.89 2.81
CA VAL A 180 -20.38 -23.96 1.49
C VAL A 180 -21.62 -23.05 1.43
N GLU A 181 -22.34 -22.91 2.55
CA GLU A 181 -23.53 -22.06 2.62
C GLU A 181 -23.19 -20.58 2.33
N GLU A 182 -22.03 -20.10 2.80
CA GLU A 182 -21.55 -18.73 2.51
C GLU A 182 -21.31 -18.52 1.01
N VAL A 183 -20.86 -19.55 0.29
CA VAL A 183 -20.64 -19.47 -1.16
C VAL A 183 -21.96 -19.29 -1.89
N ASP A 184 -22.98 -20.03 -1.49
CA ASP A 184 -24.32 -19.94 -2.09
C ASP A 184 -24.97 -18.58 -1.79
N ASP A 185 -24.83 -18.08 -0.56
CA ASP A 185 -25.31 -16.75 -0.16
C ASP A 185 -24.65 -15.62 -0.98
N ILE A 186 -23.33 -15.67 -1.16
CA ILE A 186 -22.61 -14.69 -1.99
C ILE A 186 -23.10 -14.73 -3.42
N LEU A 187 -23.25 -15.93 -4.01
CA LEU A 187 -23.69 -16.09 -5.39
C LEU A 187 -25.12 -15.60 -5.59
N ALA A 188 -26.00 -15.80 -4.60
CA ALA A 188 -27.39 -15.37 -4.64
C ALA A 188 -27.54 -13.83 -4.60
N VAL A 189 -26.71 -13.12 -3.84
CA VAL A 189 -26.80 -11.66 -3.68
C VAL A 189 -26.02 -10.93 -4.78
N LYS A 190 -26.58 -10.88 -6.00
CA LYS A 190 -25.95 -10.24 -7.16
C LYS A 190 -25.52 -8.79 -6.94
N ASP A 191 -26.31 -8.01 -6.21
CA ASP A 191 -26.01 -6.61 -5.90
C ASP A 191 -24.73 -6.44 -5.08
N LEU A 192 -24.29 -7.49 -4.38
CA LEU A 192 -23.05 -7.51 -3.61
C LEU A 192 -21.82 -7.51 -4.52
N TRP A 193 -21.82 -8.37 -5.55
CA TRP A 193 -20.62 -8.69 -6.30
C TRP A 193 -20.61 -8.19 -7.75
N MET A 194 -21.77 -8.03 -8.41
CA MET A 194 -21.84 -7.56 -9.80
C MET A 194 -21.21 -6.19 -10.06
N PRO A 195 -21.20 -5.22 -9.11
CA PRO A 195 -20.48 -3.96 -9.32
C PRO A 195 -18.95 -4.13 -9.47
N TRP A 196 -18.42 -5.30 -9.11
CA TRP A 196 -16.99 -5.58 -9.00
C TRP A 196 -16.52 -6.67 -9.96
N PHE A 197 -17.31 -7.73 -10.10
CA PHE A 197 -16.97 -8.89 -10.89
C PHE A 197 -17.93 -9.01 -12.07
N SER A 198 -17.36 -9.12 -13.27
CA SER A 198 -18.12 -9.48 -14.47
C SER A 198 -18.68 -10.89 -14.40
N LYS A 199 -18.06 -11.76 -13.61
CA LYS A 199 -18.45 -13.16 -13.42
C LYS A 199 -18.00 -13.65 -12.04
N LEU A 200 -18.87 -14.38 -11.36
CA LEU A 200 -18.56 -15.07 -10.11
C LEU A 200 -19.13 -16.49 -10.17
N ASP A 201 -18.29 -17.50 -10.03
CA ASP A 201 -18.66 -18.92 -10.15
C ASP A 201 -17.96 -19.77 -9.10
N ILE A 202 -18.58 -20.91 -8.76
CA ILE A 202 -17.96 -21.94 -7.93
C ILE A 202 -16.77 -22.56 -8.65
N TRP A 203 -15.63 -22.63 -7.96
CA TRP A 203 -14.43 -23.29 -8.48
C TRP A 203 -14.65 -24.81 -8.58
N ARG A 204 -14.48 -25.35 -9.79
CA ARG A 204 -14.58 -26.78 -10.12
C ARG A 204 -13.39 -27.26 -10.97
N GLY A 205 -12.27 -26.52 -10.93
CA GLY A 205 -11.08 -26.78 -11.75
C GLY A 205 -11.10 -26.10 -13.13
N GLN A 206 -11.73 -24.94 -13.24
CA GLN A 206 -11.71 -24.16 -14.47
C GLN A 206 -10.27 -23.81 -14.87
N SER A 207 -9.95 -23.93 -16.15
CA SER A 207 -8.63 -23.55 -16.68
C SER A 207 -8.63 -22.10 -17.17
N PHE A 208 -7.60 -21.34 -16.83
CA PHE A 208 -7.38 -19.99 -17.36
C PHE A 208 -6.21 -19.99 -18.34
N LEU A 209 -6.31 -19.17 -19.38
CA LEU A 209 -5.12 -18.79 -20.14
C LEU A 209 -4.20 -17.97 -19.22
N TYR A 210 -2.90 -18.09 -19.42
CA TYR A 210 -1.96 -17.25 -18.70
C TYR A 210 -2.27 -15.79 -19.02
N GLU A 211 -2.51 -14.98 -18.00
CA GLU A 211 -2.65 -13.54 -18.11
C GLU A 211 -1.94 -12.87 -16.95
N ARG A 212 -1.39 -11.68 -17.19
CA ARG A 212 -0.83 -10.83 -16.15
C ARG A 212 -1.11 -9.37 -16.45
N VAL A 213 -1.29 -8.60 -15.39
CA VAL A 213 -1.29 -7.15 -15.47
C VAL A 213 0.17 -6.68 -15.54
N ALA A 214 0.48 -5.82 -16.51
CA ALA A 214 1.79 -5.24 -16.68
C ALA A 214 1.68 -3.72 -16.82
N TRP A 215 2.49 -3.02 -16.03
CA TRP A 215 2.70 -1.59 -16.19
C TRP A 215 3.76 -1.34 -17.26
N ILE A 216 3.38 -0.56 -18.26
CA ILE A 216 4.24 -0.17 -19.36
C ILE A 216 4.46 1.34 -19.34
N LYS A 217 5.66 1.74 -19.73
CA LYS A 217 5.97 3.13 -20.07
C LYS A 217 6.18 3.22 -21.57
N VAL A 218 5.50 4.17 -22.18
CA VAL A 218 5.63 4.49 -23.58
C VAL A 218 6.45 5.78 -23.70
N ARG A 219 7.55 5.75 -24.45
CA ARG A 219 8.40 6.94 -24.72
C ARG A 219 8.53 7.19 -26.21
N GLY A 220 8.91 8.42 -26.56
CA GLY A 220 9.20 8.82 -27.94
C GLY A 220 7.94 9.09 -28.79
N VAL A 221 6.79 9.32 -28.15
CA VAL A 221 5.61 9.87 -28.81
C VAL A 221 5.86 11.36 -29.03
N PRO A 222 5.74 11.88 -30.27
CA PRO A 222 5.93 13.30 -30.54
C PRO A 222 4.80 14.12 -29.87
N ARG A 223 5.10 15.38 -29.54
CA ARG A 223 4.16 16.29 -28.89
C ARG A 223 2.82 16.38 -29.63
N GLU A 224 2.84 16.36 -30.96
CA GLU A 224 1.64 16.50 -31.79
C GLU A 224 0.70 15.28 -31.74
N LEU A 225 1.20 14.14 -31.24
CA LEU A 225 0.42 12.93 -31.00
C LEU A 225 0.26 12.65 -29.50
N TRP A 226 0.62 13.59 -28.61
CA TRP A 226 0.56 13.39 -27.18
C TRP A 226 -0.88 13.48 -26.66
N SER A 227 -1.60 12.38 -26.78
CA SER A 227 -2.98 12.25 -26.34
C SER A 227 -3.28 10.84 -25.84
N ARG A 228 -4.28 10.74 -24.95
CA ARG A 228 -4.84 9.47 -24.47
C ARG A 228 -5.10 8.49 -25.62
N GLU A 229 -5.61 8.93 -26.77
CA GLU A 229 -5.94 8.06 -27.90
C GLU A 229 -4.69 7.38 -28.46
N THR A 230 -3.61 8.13 -28.65
CA THR A 230 -2.34 7.59 -29.15
C THR A 230 -1.75 6.59 -28.17
N PHE A 231 -1.65 6.94 -26.90
CA PHE A 231 -1.06 6.06 -25.88
C PHE A 231 -1.91 4.79 -25.67
N ASN A 232 -3.23 4.92 -25.66
CA ASN A 232 -4.15 3.78 -25.56
C ASN A 232 -4.06 2.87 -26.80
N ALA A 233 -3.90 3.43 -28.00
CA ALA A 233 -3.69 2.64 -29.21
C ALA A 233 -2.37 1.87 -29.18
N ILE A 234 -1.30 2.51 -28.69
CA ILE A 234 -0.01 1.83 -28.46
C ILE A 234 -0.18 0.70 -27.42
N GLY A 235 -0.83 0.96 -26.29
CA GLY A 235 -1.10 -0.05 -25.26
C GLY A 235 -1.92 -1.23 -25.79
N SER A 236 -2.97 -0.95 -26.56
CA SER A 236 -3.85 -1.96 -27.17
C SER A 236 -3.10 -2.88 -28.14
N SER A 237 -2.00 -2.42 -28.73
CA SER A 237 -1.14 -3.23 -29.59
C SER A 237 -0.21 -4.19 -28.82
N VAL A 238 -0.15 -4.07 -27.50
CA VAL A 238 0.68 -4.88 -26.58
C VAL A 238 -0.19 -5.88 -25.85
N GLY A 239 -1.39 -5.46 -25.44
CA GLY A 239 -2.38 -6.28 -24.76
C GLY A 239 -3.68 -5.52 -24.54
N SER A 240 -4.62 -6.12 -23.81
CA SER A 240 -5.88 -5.45 -23.47
C SER A 240 -5.62 -4.30 -22.49
N LEU A 241 -6.21 -3.13 -22.70
CA LEU A 241 -6.03 -2.01 -21.77
C LEU A 241 -6.63 -2.34 -20.41
N GLY A 242 -5.83 -2.23 -19.35
CA GLY A 242 -6.29 -2.27 -17.97
C GLY A 242 -6.64 -0.84 -17.53
N GLN A 243 -5.60 -0.04 -17.26
CA GLN A 243 -5.72 1.38 -17.00
C GLN A 243 -5.31 2.17 -18.23
N PRO A 244 -6.25 2.93 -18.83
CA PRO A 244 -5.94 3.83 -19.93
C PRO A 244 -4.98 4.95 -19.51
N SER A 245 -4.23 5.45 -20.49
CA SER A 245 -3.46 6.69 -20.40
C SER A 245 -4.39 7.89 -20.22
N GLU A 246 -3.92 8.86 -19.42
CA GLU A 246 -4.53 10.18 -19.24
C GLU A 246 -3.73 11.29 -19.94
N ALA A 247 -2.79 10.92 -20.83
CA ALA A 247 -1.88 11.85 -21.49
C ALA A 247 -2.62 13.02 -22.16
N CYS A 248 -2.17 14.23 -21.89
CA CYS A 248 -2.70 15.46 -22.45
C CYS A 248 -1.60 16.50 -22.71
N LEU A 249 -1.88 17.47 -23.57
CA LEU A 249 -0.90 18.50 -23.94
C LEU A 249 -0.55 19.47 -22.79
N GLU A 250 -1.27 19.40 -21.68
CA GLU A 250 -1.02 20.19 -20.47
C GLU A 250 -0.04 19.48 -19.51
N ASP A 251 0.36 18.24 -19.84
CA ASP A 251 1.29 17.47 -19.02
C ASP A 251 2.65 18.18 -18.88
N GLY A 252 3.13 18.33 -17.65
CA GLY A 252 4.44 18.93 -17.36
C GLY A 252 5.63 18.06 -17.78
N ASP A 253 5.43 16.75 -17.98
CA ASP A 253 6.44 15.79 -18.45
C ASP A 253 5.93 15.07 -19.70
N MET A 254 6.48 15.45 -20.86
CA MET A 254 6.19 14.82 -22.15
C MET A 254 7.26 13.79 -22.58
N SER A 255 8.10 13.30 -21.65
CA SER A 255 9.16 12.32 -21.97
C SER A 255 8.65 10.89 -22.12
N GLY A 256 7.52 10.58 -21.50
CA GLY A 256 6.77 9.34 -21.69
C GLY A 256 5.66 9.17 -20.66
N ASP A 257 4.62 8.44 -21.04
CA ASP A 257 3.44 8.22 -20.21
C ASP A 257 3.29 6.74 -19.81
N TYR A 258 2.47 6.49 -18.78
CA TYR A 258 2.25 5.19 -18.17
C TYR A 258 0.82 4.72 -18.39
N LEU A 259 0.70 3.43 -18.63
CA LEU A 259 -0.58 2.74 -18.69
C LEU A 259 -0.38 1.29 -18.27
N SER A 260 -1.47 0.61 -17.94
CA SER A 260 -1.43 -0.83 -17.67
C SER A 260 -2.13 -1.61 -18.76
N VAL A 261 -1.57 -2.77 -19.07
CA VAL A 261 -2.08 -3.71 -20.06
C VAL A 261 -2.18 -5.10 -19.44
N ILE A 262 -3.21 -5.84 -19.81
CA ILE A 262 -3.35 -7.27 -19.54
C ILE A 262 -2.75 -8.00 -20.72
N VAL A 263 -1.71 -8.78 -20.46
CA VAL A 263 -0.99 -9.53 -21.49
C VAL A 263 -1.07 -11.02 -21.22
N SER A 264 -1.24 -11.80 -22.28
CA SER A 264 -1.33 -13.26 -22.18
C SER A 264 0.02 -13.97 -22.36
N SER A 265 1.12 -13.22 -22.30
CA SER A 265 2.48 -13.71 -22.51
C SER A 265 3.35 -13.55 -21.26
N PRO A 266 4.12 -14.58 -20.87
CA PRO A 266 5.10 -14.48 -19.79
C PRO A 266 6.36 -13.71 -20.22
N ALA A 267 6.54 -13.46 -21.53
CA ALA A 267 7.73 -12.79 -22.04
C ALA A 267 7.89 -11.35 -21.49
N PRO A 268 9.13 -10.86 -21.33
CA PRO A 268 9.38 -9.47 -20.99
C PRO A 268 8.81 -8.52 -22.05
N ILE A 269 8.22 -7.41 -21.61
CA ILE A 269 7.76 -6.35 -22.52
C ILE A 269 8.93 -5.36 -22.69
N ASN A 270 9.62 -5.47 -23.82
CA ASN A 270 10.63 -4.52 -24.25
C ASN A 270 10.60 -4.48 -25.78
N GLU A 271 9.72 -3.66 -26.31
CA GLU A 271 9.44 -3.63 -27.74
C GLU A 271 9.26 -2.20 -28.25
N ALA A 272 9.23 -2.04 -29.56
CA ALA A 272 8.99 -0.77 -30.20
C ALA A 272 7.68 -0.80 -30.99
N ARG A 273 6.99 0.33 -31.00
CA ARG A 273 5.83 0.61 -31.86
C ARG A 273 6.12 1.82 -32.71
N THR A 274 5.54 1.87 -33.90
CA THR A 274 5.72 3.01 -34.82
C THR A 274 4.42 3.77 -34.95
N VAL A 275 4.47 5.07 -34.69
CA VAL A 275 3.37 5.99 -34.97
C VAL A 275 3.72 6.86 -36.18
N VAL A 276 2.71 7.29 -36.93
CA VAL A 276 2.90 8.08 -38.15
C VAL A 276 2.19 9.42 -37.99
N TRP A 277 2.92 10.50 -38.25
CA TRP A 277 2.37 11.85 -38.25
C TRP A 277 2.97 12.67 -39.39
N GLN A 278 2.11 13.30 -40.20
CA GLN A 278 2.50 14.05 -41.40
C GLN A 278 3.50 13.30 -42.31
N GLY A 279 3.28 12.00 -42.53
CA GLY A 279 4.16 11.16 -43.36
C GLY A 279 5.51 10.78 -42.72
N LYS A 280 5.83 11.30 -41.52
CA LYS A 280 7.01 10.91 -40.75
C LYS A 280 6.67 9.76 -39.81
N LYS A 281 7.60 8.81 -39.69
CA LYS A 281 7.49 7.65 -38.79
C LYS A 281 8.30 7.94 -37.52
N PHE A 282 7.66 7.78 -36.37
CA PHE A 282 8.28 7.93 -35.06
C PHE A 282 8.31 6.58 -34.36
N ARG A 283 9.48 6.18 -33.86
CA ARG A 283 9.67 4.91 -33.15
C ARG A 283 9.48 5.15 -31.65
N CYS A 284 8.37 4.69 -31.11
CA CYS A 284 8.04 4.74 -29.70
C CYS A 284 8.50 3.46 -29.00
N SER A 285 9.15 3.58 -27.84
CA SER A 285 9.55 2.41 -27.05
C SER A 285 8.47 2.08 -26.03
N VAL A 286 8.15 0.80 -25.88
CA VAL A 286 7.27 0.26 -24.85
C VAL A 286 8.08 -0.65 -23.95
N THR A 287 8.22 -0.24 -22.69
CA THR A 287 9.04 -0.98 -21.70
C THR A 287 8.23 -1.30 -20.46
N LYS A 288 8.33 -2.54 -19.96
CA LYS A 288 7.86 -2.92 -18.62
C LYS A 288 8.58 -2.06 -17.58
N VAL A 289 7.82 -1.54 -16.61
CA VAL A 289 8.33 -0.59 -15.61
C VAL A 289 8.61 -1.24 -14.27
N CYS A 290 7.83 -2.26 -13.89
CA CYS A 290 7.93 -2.91 -12.59
C CYS A 290 8.16 -4.40 -12.78
N GLU A 291 9.14 -4.97 -12.07
CA GLU A 291 9.25 -6.42 -11.94
C GLU A 291 8.00 -6.92 -11.20
N ASP A 292 7.26 -7.78 -11.88
CA ASP A 292 6.20 -8.62 -11.34
C ASP A 292 5.19 -7.92 -10.43
N TRP A 293 4.44 -6.97 -11.00
CA TRP A 293 3.27 -6.39 -10.35
C TRP A 293 2.39 -7.48 -9.74
N ARG A 294 2.00 -7.28 -8.48
CA ARG A 294 1.06 -8.13 -7.74
C ARG A 294 0.09 -7.26 -6.95
N PRO A 295 -1.14 -7.73 -6.68
CA PRO A 295 -2.08 -7.02 -5.83
C PRO A 295 -1.56 -6.84 -4.39
N ASP A 296 -1.87 -5.69 -3.78
CA ASP A 296 -1.39 -5.32 -2.44
C ASP A 296 -1.85 -6.28 -1.32
N PHE A 297 -2.97 -6.99 -1.50
CA PHE A 297 -3.44 -7.97 -0.52
C PHE A 297 -2.50 -9.18 -0.38
N ILE A 298 -1.67 -9.47 -1.39
CA ILE A 298 -0.65 -10.52 -1.30
C ILE A 298 0.49 -10.08 -0.37
N LEU A 299 0.84 -8.79 -0.37
CA LEU A 299 1.92 -8.25 0.46
C LEU A 299 1.58 -8.34 1.97
N ARG A 300 0.29 -8.24 2.32
CA ARG A 300 -0.19 -8.38 3.71
C ARG A 300 -0.18 -9.82 4.23
N GLN A 301 -0.30 -10.83 3.37
CA GLN A 301 -0.27 -12.23 3.80
C GLN A 301 1.15 -12.76 4.00
N ALA A 302 2.14 -12.19 3.29
CA ALA A 302 3.54 -12.63 3.38
C ALA A 302 4.21 -12.27 4.72
N SER A 303 3.76 -11.21 5.41
CA SER A 303 4.28 -10.84 6.74
C SER A 303 3.76 -11.72 7.87
N GLY A 304 2.80 -12.63 7.60
CA GLY A 304 2.18 -13.50 8.61
C GLY A 304 2.49 -15.00 8.47
N GLY A 305 3.40 -15.41 7.56
CA GLY A 305 3.58 -16.81 7.19
C GLY A 305 5.02 -17.28 7.15
N MET A 306 5.66 -17.43 8.31
CA MET A 306 6.66 -18.49 8.51
C MET A 306 6.05 -19.53 9.44
N GLU A 307 5.05 -20.26 8.94
CA GLU A 307 4.56 -21.47 9.59
C GLU A 307 5.53 -22.60 9.24
N LYS A 308 6.10 -23.19 10.29
CA LYS A 308 7.11 -24.25 10.23
C LYS A 308 6.43 -25.56 9.87
N ASP A 309 6.35 -25.90 8.59
CA ASP A 309 6.08 -27.27 8.16
C ASP A 309 7.26 -27.81 7.36
N ALA A 310 8.24 -28.34 8.11
CA ALA A 310 9.21 -29.29 7.59
C ALA A 310 9.17 -30.54 8.48
N VAL A 311 8.12 -31.33 8.33
CA VAL A 311 8.18 -32.77 8.59
C VAL A 311 7.85 -33.46 7.28
N SER A 312 8.89 -33.96 6.62
CA SER A 312 8.76 -34.95 5.54
C SER A 312 8.85 -36.37 6.12
N PRO A 313 8.27 -37.37 5.43
CA PRO A 313 7.95 -38.67 6.01
C PRO A 313 9.07 -39.71 5.85
N GLU A 314 8.96 -40.73 6.71
CA GLU A 314 9.35 -42.14 6.55
C GLU A 314 10.76 -42.54 6.08
N LYS A 315 11.40 -43.36 6.92
CA LYS A 315 11.98 -44.64 6.46
C LYS A 315 11.69 -45.74 7.47
N GLU A 316 10.80 -46.65 7.10
CA GLU A 316 10.97 -48.07 7.39
C GLU A 316 12.27 -48.54 6.72
N GLU A 317 13.15 -49.19 7.47
CA GLU A 317 13.82 -50.42 7.03
C GLU A 317 14.59 -51.07 8.20
N SER A 318 14.27 -52.35 8.40
CA SER A 318 14.90 -53.41 9.23
C SER A 318 14.69 -53.40 10.75
#